data_AF-A0A9P4GDY1-F1
#
_entry.id   AF-A0A9P4GDY1-F1
#
_cell.length_a   1.000
_cell.length_b   1.000
_cell.length_c   1.000
_cell.angle_alpha   90.00
_cell.angle_beta   90.00
_cell.angle_gamma   90.00
#
_symmetry.space_group_name_H-M   'P 1'
#
loop_
_entity.id
_entity.type
_entity.pdbx_description
1 polymer ?
#
loop_
_entity_poly.entity_id
_entity_poly.type
_entity_poly.pdbx_seq_one_letter_code
_entity_poly.pdbx_strand_id
1 'polypeptide(L)'
;MATELTVQSERAYQKQPHIFLNHKVGGPRKNTRTRRWYKDVGLGFRTPKTAIEGTYIDKKCPFTGMVSIRGRILTGTVMSTKMHRTLIIRREYLHFIPKYSRYEKRHKNLAAHVSPAFRVEPGDQVVVGQCRPLSKTVRFNVLRVLPRSGKAAKQFSKF
;
A
#
# COMPACT_ATOMS: atom_id res chain seq x y z
N MET A 1 3.42 -1.66 14.60
CA MET A 1 3.13 -0.77 13.46
C MET A 1 3.60 0.63 13.81
N ALA A 2 4.03 1.44 12.85
CA ALA A 2 4.07 2.89 13.09
C ALA A 2 2.63 3.33 13.36
N THR A 3 2.39 3.95 14.52
CA THR A 3 1.07 4.35 15.00
C THR A 3 0.39 5.30 14.01
N GLU A 4 -0.91 5.13 13.77
CA GLU A 4 -1.67 6.12 13.04
C GLU A 4 -1.77 7.38 13.91
N LEU A 5 -1.02 8.40 13.52
CA LEU A 5 -1.11 9.73 14.11
C LEU A 5 -2.52 10.30 13.89
N THR A 6 -2.94 11.22 14.76
CA THR A 6 -4.16 12.01 14.55
C THR A 6 -4.13 12.65 13.15
N VAL A 7 -5.30 12.79 12.52
CA VAL A 7 -5.44 13.22 11.11
C VAL A 7 -4.66 14.51 10.80
N GLN A 8 -4.51 15.38 11.80
CA GLN A 8 -3.81 16.65 11.74
C GLN A 8 -2.68 16.70 12.78
N SER A 9 -1.68 15.83 12.65
CA SER A 9 -0.48 15.84 13.51
C SER A 9 0.67 16.69 12.97
N GLU A 10 0.63 17.04 11.68
CA GLU A 10 1.70 17.76 11.00
C GLU A 10 1.55 19.27 11.14
N ARG A 11 2.68 20.01 11.06
CA ARG A 11 2.69 21.49 11.14
C ARG A 11 1.83 22.13 10.04
N ALA A 12 1.83 21.53 8.84
CA ALA A 12 1.00 21.97 7.74
C ALA A 12 -0.38 21.28 7.77
N TYR A 13 -1.43 22.05 7.45
CA TYR A 13 -2.78 21.51 7.32
C TYR A 13 -2.86 20.43 6.24
N GLN A 14 -3.31 19.23 6.64
CA GLN A 14 -3.43 18.08 5.76
C GLN A 14 -4.82 18.05 5.13
N LYS A 15 -4.87 18.23 3.80
CA LYS A 15 -6.08 18.06 2.99
C LYS A 15 -5.76 17.44 1.64
N GLN A 16 -6.77 16.89 0.97
CA GLN A 16 -6.63 16.50 -0.42
C GLN A 16 -6.60 17.76 -1.30
N PRO A 17 -5.65 17.87 -2.26
CA PRO A 17 -5.45 19.12 -3.01
C PRO A 17 -6.67 19.51 -3.85
N HIS A 18 -7.42 18.54 -4.37
CA HIS A 18 -8.58 18.77 -5.25
C HIS A 18 -9.91 18.90 -4.50
N ILE A 19 -9.92 18.76 -3.17
CA ILE A 19 -11.14 18.90 -2.38
C ILE A 19 -11.18 20.30 -1.78
N PHE A 20 -12.17 21.07 -2.22
CA PHE A 20 -12.54 22.32 -1.56
C PHE A 20 -13.46 22.03 -0.36
N LEU A 21 -13.01 22.39 0.85
CA LEU A 21 -13.75 22.12 2.09
C LEU A 21 -14.76 23.21 2.42
N ASN A 22 -14.48 24.47 2.06
CA ASN A 22 -15.24 25.66 2.49
C ASN A 22 -16.46 25.95 1.59
N HIS A 23 -17.21 24.93 1.21
CA HIS A 23 -18.45 25.11 0.46
C HIS A 23 -19.56 25.63 1.38
N LYS A 24 -20.36 26.59 0.90
CA LYS A 24 -21.56 27.02 1.62
C LYS A 24 -22.55 25.85 1.62
N VAL A 25 -22.82 25.30 2.80
CA VAL A 25 -23.77 24.19 2.95
C VAL A 25 -25.18 24.79 2.99
N GLY A 26 -25.90 24.76 1.87
CA GLY A 26 -27.30 25.15 1.81
C GLY A 26 -28.21 23.99 2.21
N GLY A 27 -29.04 24.18 3.25
CA GLY A 27 -30.18 23.31 3.56
C GLY A 27 -30.11 22.50 4.88
N PRO A 28 -31.26 21.94 5.32
CA PRO A 28 -31.45 21.41 6.68
C PRO A 28 -30.89 19.99 6.92
N ARG A 29 -30.34 19.31 5.90
CA ARG A 29 -29.79 17.95 6.02
C ARG A 29 -28.27 17.96 5.97
N LYS A 30 -27.67 18.04 7.16
CA LYS A 30 -26.22 18.00 7.37
C LYS A 30 -25.71 16.57 7.13
N ASN A 31 -25.11 16.30 5.98
CA ASN A 31 -24.22 15.15 5.89
C ASN A 31 -22.88 15.56 6.53
N THR A 32 -22.64 15.13 7.77
CA THR A 32 -21.46 15.52 8.57
C THR A 32 -20.13 15.00 7.98
N ARG A 33 -20.17 14.07 7.02
CA ARG A 33 -18.97 13.52 6.40
C ARG A 33 -18.36 14.52 5.42
N THR A 34 -17.10 14.88 5.67
CA THR A 34 -16.29 15.69 4.77
C THR A 34 -16.17 14.99 3.41
N ARG A 35 -16.33 15.75 2.32
CA ARG A 35 -16.14 15.23 0.96
C ARG A 35 -14.75 14.63 0.83
N ARG A 36 -14.66 13.37 0.42
CA ARG A 36 -13.39 12.66 0.22
C ARG A 36 -13.28 12.19 -1.22
N TRP A 37 -12.15 12.51 -1.85
CA TRP A 37 -11.85 12.01 -3.18
C TRP A 37 -11.20 10.63 -3.08
N TYR A 38 -11.69 9.69 -3.86
CA TYR A 38 -11.09 8.38 -4.10
C TYR A 38 -11.24 8.05 -5.58
N LYS A 39 -10.45 7.10 -6.07
CA LYS A 39 -10.54 6.60 -7.44
C LYS A 39 -10.41 5.08 -7.48
N ASP A 40 -10.88 4.52 -8.60
CA ASP A 40 -10.46 3.20 -9.03
C ASP A 40 -9.03 3.30 -9.61
N VAL A 41 -8.20 2.35 -9.23
CA VAL A 41 -6.81 2.24 -9.70
C VAL A 41 -6.75 1.47 -11.03
N GLY A 42 -7.81 0.72 -11.36
CA GLY A 42 -7.87 -0.18 -12.50
C GLY A 42 -7.19 -1.52 -12.23
N LEU A 43 -6.93 -2.28 -13.30
CA LEU A 43 -6.25 -3.58 -13.25
C LEU A 43 -6.99 -4.64 -12.39
N GLY A 44 -8.30 -4.48 -12.21
CA GLY A 44 -9.14 -5.40 -11.43
C GLY A 44 -8.99 -5.30 -9.90
N PHE A 45 -8.26 -4.32 -9.39
CA PHE A 45 -8.14 -4.11 -7.94
C PHE A 45 -9.31 -3.30 -7.40
N ARG A 46 -10.01 -3.86 -6.41
CA ARG A 46 -11.09 -3.16 -5.72
C ARG A 46 -10.53 -2.12 -4.75
N THR A 47 -11.08 -0.90 -4.79
CA THR A 47 -10.77 0.14 -3.80
C THR A 47 -11.21 -0.31 -2.40
N PRO A 48 -10.32 -0.29 -1.39
CA PRO A 48 -10.67 -0.74 -0.06
C PRO A 48 -11.66 0.22 0.62
N LYS A 49 -12.60 -0.32 1.41
CA LYS A 49 -13.60 0.48 2.16
C LYS A 49 -12.94 1.53 3.07
N THR A 50 -11.82 1.16 3.69
CA THR A 50 -11.00 2.03 4.53
C THR A 50 -10.44 3.24 3.76
N ALA A 51 -10.25 3.16 2.44
CA ALA A 51 -9.87 4.32 1.63
C ALA A 51 -11.04 5.27 1.36
N ILE A 52 -12.26 4.76 1.27
CA ILE A 52 -13.48 5.53 1.00
C ILE A 52 -13.96 6.25 2.26
N GLU A 53 -13.96 5.53 3.39
CA GLU A 53 -14.52 6.02 4.66
C GLU A 53 -13.47 6.61 5.61
N GLY A 54 -12.18 6.31 5.37
CA GLY A 54 -11.09 6.75 6.22
C GLY A 54 -10.84 8.26 6.17
N THR A 55 -10.28 8.80 7.24
CA THR A 55 -9.98 10.24 7.39
C THR A 55 -8.52 10.59 7.09
N TYR A 56 -7.64 9.58 6.94
CA TYR A 56 -6.22 9.80 6.71
C TYR A 56 -5.95 10.61 5.43
N ILE A 57 -4.88 11.40 5.45
CA ILE A 57 -4.36 12.11 4.28
C ILE A 57 -3.03 11.51 3.88
N ASP A 58 -2.98 10.96 2.66
CA ASP A 58 -1.77 10.41 2.08
C ASP A 58 -1.70 10.72 0.58
N LYS A 59 -0.77 11.62 0.23
CA LYS A 59 -0.52 12.03 -1.16
C LYS A 59 0.06 10.90 -2.01
N LYS A 60 0.68 9.90 -1.38
CA LYS A 60 1.31 8.75 -2.02
C LYS A 60 0.37 7.53 -2.15
N CYS A 61 -0.85 7.60 -1.60
CA CYS A 61 -1.85 6.54 -1.72
C CYS A 61 -2.29 6.36 -3.19
N PRO A 62 -2.44 5.12 -3.68
CA PRO A 62 -2.91 4.89 -5.04
C PRO A 62 -4.42 5.16 -5.20
N PHE A 63 -5.21 5.06 -4.13
CA PHE A 63 -6.68 5.24 -4.17
C PHE A 63 -7.13 6.67 -3.89
N THR A 64 -6.52 7.34 -2.91
CA THR A 64 -6.94 8.67 -2.43
C THR A 64 -5.93 9.77 -2.77
N GLY A 65 -4.85 9.41 -3.48
CA GLY A 65 -3.80 10.30 -3.94
C GLY A 65 -3.64 10.29 -5.47
N MET A 66 -2.74 11.15 -5.95
CA MET A 66 -2.50 11.33 -7.39
C MET A 66 -1.58 10.27 -8.01
N VAL A 67 -1.20 9.23 -7.26
CA VAL A 67 -0.29 8.20 -7.76
C VAL A 67 -1.03 7.29 -8.73
N SER A 68 -0.45 7.08 -9.92
CA SER A 68 -0.91 6.09 -10.89
C SER A 68 -0.08 4.82 -10.80
N ILE A 69 -0.75 3.69 -10.98
CA ILE A 69 -0.14 2.36 -11.03
C ILE A 69 -0.03 1.96 -12.49
N ARG A 70 1.14 1.44 -12.88
CA ARG A 70 1.43 1.03 -14.26
C ARG A 70 2.55 0.01 -14.30
N GLY A 71 2.59 -0.82 -15.33
CA GLY A 71 3.67 -1.77 -15.56
C GLY A 71 3.59 -2.97 -14.63
N ARG A 72 4.70 -3.29 -13.94
CA ARG A 72 4.86 -4.55 -13.22
C ARG A 72 3.99 -4.59 -11.96
N ILE A 73 3.22 -5.66 -11.82
CA ILE A 73 2.57 -6.06 -10.56
C ILE A 73 3.36 -7.21 -9.98
N LEU A 74 3.80 -7.09 -8.74
CA LEU A 74 4.63 -8.08 -8.05
C LEU A 74 3.94 -8.53 -6.77
N THR A 75 4.18 -9.78 -6.39
CA THR A 75 3.80 -10.33 -5.09
C THR A 75 5.06 -10.59 -4.26
N GLY A 76 4.93 -10.48 -2.93
CA GLY A 76 6.00 -10.83 -2.00
C GLY A 76 5.53 -10.84 -0.55
N THR A 77 6.38 -11.39 0.32
CA THR A 77 6.12 -11.46 1.76
C THR A 77 6.66 -10.21 2.45
N VAL A 78 5.92 -9.66 3.40
CA VAL A 78 6.34 -8.48 4.15
C VAL A 78 7.40 -8.87 5.17
N MET A 79 8.61 -8.32 5.05
CA MET A 79 9.70 -8.56 6.01
C MET A 79 9.75 -7.52 7.11
N SER A 80 9.51 -6.25 6.77
CA SER A 80 9.66 -5.15 7.71
C SER A 80 8.62 -4.08 7.47
N THR A 81 7.97 -3.66 8.55
CA THR A 81 7.03 -2.55 8.64
C THR A 81 7.53 -1.48 9.62
N LYS A 82 8.85 -1.41 9.85
CA LYS A 82 9.46 -0.48 10.81
C LYS A 82 9.40 0.98 10.37
N MET A 83 9.35 1.23 9.05
CA MET A 83 9.29 2.57 8.49
C MET A 83 7.86 3.11 8.49
N HIS A 84 7.71 4.43 8.60
CA HIS A 84 6.41 5.07 8.51
C HIS A 84 5.87 5.00 7.07
N ARG A 85 4.68 4.41 6.90
CA ARG A 85 3.95 4.26 5.61
C ARG A 85 4.77 3.64 4.48
N THR A 86 5.82 2.89 4.80
CA THR A 86 6.64 2.16 3.83
C THR A 86 6.97 0.79 4.42
N LEU A 87 6.94 -0.23 3.58
CA LEU A 87 7.30 -1.59 3.96
C LEU A 87 8.39 -2.13 3.02
N ILE A 88 9.08 -3.15 3.50
CA ILE A 88 10.02 -3.93 2.71
C ILE A 88 9.40 -5.30 2.46
N ILE A 89 9.20 -5.63 1.18
CA ILE A 89 8.82 -6.97 0.76
C ILE A 89 10.06 -7.77 0.37
N ARG A 90 9.99 -9.07 0.57
CA ARG A 90 10.96 -10.04 0.07
C ARG A 90 10.30 -10.94 -0.95
N ARG A 91 11.02 -11.16 -2.04
CA ARG A 91 10.62 -12.09 -3.12
C ARG A 91 11.69 -13.16 -3.21
N GLU A 92 11.32 -14.38 -2.85
CA GLU A 92 12.18 -15.54 -2.98
C GLU A 92 11.97 -16.16 -4.37
N TYR A 93 13.05 -16.58 -5.02
CA TYR A 93 12.99 -17.25 -6.32
C TYR A 93 14.14 -18.25 -6.43
N LEU A 94 13.92 -19.25 -7.27
CA LEU A 94 14.91 -20.26 -7.58
C LEU A 94 15.71 -19.81 -8.81
N HIS A 95 17.01 -19.64 -8.64
CA HIS A 95 17.93 -19.34 -9.73
C HIS A 95 18.51 -20.64 -10.27
N PHE A 96 18.38 -20.86 -11.58
CA PHE A 96 18.88 -22.07 -12.23
C PHE A 96 20.39 -21.97 -12.49
N ILE A 97 21.14 -23.02 -12.17
CA ILE A 97 22.58 -23.13 -12.45
C ILE A 97 22.76 -24.11 -13.63
N PRO A 98 23.06 -23.62 -14.85
CA PRO A 98 23.07 -24.46 -16.05
C PRO A 98 24.05 -25.63 -15.99
N LYS A 99 25.26 -25.40 -15.44
CA LYS A 99 26.32 -26.43 -15.35
C LYS A 99 25.89 -27.66 -14.54
N TYR A 100 25.08 -27.46 -13.49
CA TYR A 100 24.72 -28.52 -12.55
C TYR A 100 23.27 -28.97 -12.68
N SER A 101 22.49 -28.39 -13.60
CA SER A 101 21.05 -28.64 -13.77
C SER A 101 20.26 -28.60 -12.44
N ARG A 102 20.67 -27.71 -11.54
CA ARG A 102 20.10 -27.55 -10.19
C ARG A 102 19.68 -26.10 -9.97
N TYR A 103 18.83 -25.89 -8.96
CA TYR A 103 18.41 -24.56 -8.54
C TYR A 103 19.01 -24.17 -7.20
N GLU A 104 19.36 -22.91 -7.05
CA GLU A 104 19.71 -22.30 -5.77
C GLU A 104 18.63 -21.29 -5.34
N LYS A 105 18.44 -21.14 -4.03
CA LYS A 105 17.48 -20.17 -3.48
C LYS A 105 18.13 -18.79 -3.45
N ARG A 106 17.51 -17.83 -4.14
CA ARG A 106 17.87 -16.40 -4.08
C ARG A 106 16.69 -15.58 -3.59
N HIS A 107 16.96 -14.37 -3.12
CA HIS A 107 15.91 -13.41 -2.77
C HIS A 107 16.27 -12.00 -3.22
N LYS A 108 15.24 -11.17 -3.38
CA LYS A 108 15.39 -9.72 -3.57
C LYS A 108 14.45 -8.97 -2.63
N ASN A 109 14.98 -7.94 -2.00
CA ASN A 109 14.20 -7.02 -1.18
C ASN A 109 13.75 -5.83 -2.01
N LEU A 110 12.53 -5.37 -1.78
CA LEU A 110 11.92 -4.28 -2.51
C LEU A 110 11.15 -3.38 -1.55
N ALA A 111 11.34 -2.07 -1.66
CA ALA A 111 10.63 -1.09 -0.86
C ALA A 111 9.32 -0.70 -1.56
N ALA A 112 8.21 -0.76 -0.83
CA ALA A 112 6.90 -0.35 -1.31
C ALA A 112 6.23 0.61 -0.33
N HIS A 113 5.56 1.64 -0.86
CA HIS A 113 4.70 2.51 -0.07
C HIS A 113 3.46 1.74 0.38
N VAL A 114 3.04 1.91 1.62
CA VAL A 114 1.79 1.35 2.14
C VAL A 114 0.85 2.48 2.52
N SER A 115 -0.32 2.50 1.87
CA SER A 115 -1.39 3.42 2.24
C SER A 115 -1.94 3.06 3.63
N PRO A 116 -2.30 4.05 4.47
CA PRO A 116 -3.00 3.81 5.74
C PRO A 116 -4.34 3.06 5.58
N ALA A 117 -4.87 2.92 4.36
CA ALA A 117 -6.01 2.05 4.09
C ALA A 117 -5.77 0.59 4.51
N PHE A 118 -4.52 0.15 4.55
CA PHE A 118 -4.17 -1.24 4.84
C PHE A 118 -3.49 -1.37 6.20
N ARG A 119 -3.99 -2.31 6.99
CA ARG A 119 -3.29 -2.82 8.17
C ARG A 119 -2.42 -3.98 7.71
N VAL A 120 -1.12 -3.88 7.93
CA VAL A 120 -0.13 -4.85 7.44
C VAL A 120 0.81 -5.24 8.56
N GLU A 121 1.04 -6.54 8.68
CA GLU A 121 1.97 -7.12 9.64
C GLU A 121 3.13 -7.83 8.92
N PRO A 122 4.31 -7.94 9.57
CA PRO A 122 5.39 -8.77 9.07
C PRO A 122 4.93 -10.22 8.89
N GLY A 123 5.18 -10.79 7.70
CA GLY A 123 4.75 -12.13 7.32
C GLY A 123 3.49 -12.19 6.45
N ASP A 124 2.77 -11.09 6.27
CA ASP A 124 1.66 -11.02 5.32
C ASP A 124 2.16 -11.14 3.87
N GLN A 125 1.31 -11.68 3.00
CA GLN A 125 1.55 -11.63 1.55
C GLN A 125 0.90 -10.37 0.98
N VAL A 126 1.66 -9.61 0.19
CA VAL A 126 1.16 -8.37 -0.40
C VAL A 126 1.35 -8.35 -1.91
N VAL A 127 0.39 -7.74 -2.59
CA VAL A 127 0.46 -7.41 -4.01
C VAL A 127 0.81 -5.94 -4.14
N VAL A 128 1.92 -5.66 -4.82
CA VAL A 128 2.42 -4.31 -5.06
C VAL A 128 2.40 -3.98 -6.55
N GLY A 129 2.02 -2.76 -6.89
CA GLY A 129 2.03 -2.24 -8.25
C GLY A 129 3.17 -1.25 -8.43
N GLN A 130 3.83 -1.31 -9.59
CA GLN A 130 4.81 -0.31 -9.99
C GLN A 130 4.13 1.06 -10.16
N CYS A 131 4.80 2.10 -9.70
CA CYS A 131 4.34 3.48 -9.78
C CYS A 131 5.47 4.42 -10.20
N ARG A 132 5.19 5.73 -10.25
CA ARG A 132 6.27 6.71 -10.42
C ARG A 132 7.18 6.68 -9.19
N PRO A 133 8.46 7.07 -9.30
CA PRO A 133 9.34 7.18 -8.14
C PRO A 133 8.69 8.06 -7.05
N LEU A 134 8.52 7.51 -5.84
CA LEU A 134 7.94 8.20 -4.68
C LEU A 134 9.02 8.63 -3.68
N SER A 135 10.17 7.96 -3.71
CA SER A 135 11.37 8.28 -2.94
C SER A 135 12.60 7.68 -3.63
N LYS A 136 13.78 7.79 -3.02
CA LYS A 136 15.03 7.19 -3.52
C LYS A 136 14.88 5.70 -3.83
N THR A 137 14.18 4.95 -2.97
CA THR A 137 14.03 3.49 -3.08
C THR A 137 12.62 3.06 -3.49
N VAL A 138 11.59 3.83 -3.14
CA VAL A 138 10.20 3.43 -3.32
C VAL A 138 9.71 3.75 -4.72
N ARG A 139 9.48 2.70 -5.50
CA ARG A 139 8.90 2.73 -6.87
C ARG A 139 7.66 1.84 -7.00
N PHE A 140 7.19 1.29 -5.89
CA PHE A 140 6.05 0.38 -5.81
C PHE A 140 5.09 0.84 -4.70
N ASN A 141 3.82 0.50 -4.86
CA ASN A 141 2.76 0.82 -3.91
C ASN A 141 1.92 -0.43 -3.63
N VAL A 142 1.48 -0.60 -2.39
CA VAL A 142 0.63 -1.73 -2.00
C VAL A 142 -0.77 -1.54 -2.58
N LEU A 143 -1.28 -2.59 -3.25
CA LEU A 143 -2.61 -2.62 -3.87
C LEU A 143 -3.57 -3.54 -3.13
N ARG A 144 -3.06 -4.66 -2.61
CA ARG A 144 -3.84 -5.68 -1.92
C ARG A 144 -2.98 -6.37 -0.88
N VAL A 145 -3.59 -6.66 0.26
CA VAL A 145 -2.98 -7.43 1.35
C VAL A 145 -3.74 -8.72 1.49
N LEU A 146 -3.01 -9.82 1.55
CA LEU A 146 -3.52 -11.14 1.89
C LEU A 146 -2.99 -11.44 3.30
N PRO A 147 -3.87 -11.37 4.33
CA PRO A 147 -3.45 -11.61 5.69
C PRO A 147 -2.97 -13.06 5.83
N ARG A 148 -1.95 -13.26 6.67
CA ARG A 148 -1.48 -14.61 6.99
C ARG A 148 -2.57 -15.38 7.76
N SER A 149 -3.23 -16.33 7.11
CA SER A 149 -4.21 -17.20 7.77
C SER A 149 -3.49 -18.26 8.63
N GLY A 150 -3.42 -18.06 9.95
CA GLY A 150 -3.20 -19.12 10.95
C GLY A 150 -1.77 -19.70 11.06
N LYS A 151 -1.51 -20.35 12.21
CA LYS A 151 -0.24 -21.02 12.56
C LYS A 151 0.08 -22.17 11.59
N ALA A 152 0.75 -21.88 10.47
CA ALA A 152 1.28 -22.91 9.59
C ALA A 152 2.72 -23.24 9.97
N ALA A 153 3.00 -24.53 10.13
CA ALA A 153 4.34 -25.14 10.20
C ALA A 153 5.26 -24.59 9.09
N LYS A 154 6.58 -24.79 9.22
CA LYS A 154 7.58 -24.36 8.23
C LYS A 154 7.23 -24.87 6.82
N GLN A 155 6.44 -24.10 6.07
CA GLN A 155 5.95 -24.45 4.75
C GLN A 155 6.67 -23.56 3.74
N PHE A 156 7.31 -24.20 2.76
CA PHE A 156 7.95 -23.50 1.65
C PHE A 156 6.87 -23.03 0.68
N SER A 157 6.62 -21.71 0.61
CA SER A 157 5.77 -21.13 -0.44
C SER A 157 6.65 -20.73 -1.63
N LYS A 158 6.37 -21.31 -2.80
CA LYS A 158 7.09 -20.95 -4.04
C LYS A 158 6.74 -19.53 -4.53
N PHE A 159 5.68 -18.92 -3.96
CA PHE A 159 5.17 -17.58 -4.32
C PHE A 159 4.55 -16.87 -3.11
#